data_AF-A0A117KV67-F1
#
_entry.id   AF-A0A117KV67-F1
#
_cell.length_a   1.000
_cell.length_b   1.000
_cell.length_c   1.000
_cell.angle_alpha   90.00
_cell.angle_beta   90.00
_cell.angle_gamma   90.00
#
_symmetry.space_group_name_H-M   'P 1'
#
loop_
_entity.id
_entity.type
_entity.pdbx_description
1 polymer ?
#
loop_
_entity_poly.entity_id
_entity_poly.type
_entity_poly.pdbx_seq_one_letter_code
_entity_poly.pdbx_strand_id
1 'polypeptide(L)'
;MFELKKGAFVVDELRNVSIRIGKVVEEEEEVWEEAGPTPKPGILELRKWDHKLLERYEPFYAPMQDFCNLCTMGPCDLSMNKRGACGIDLKTAKARLVTIACCIGASAHTAHARHLVDHLIEEFGEDFPIDLGGDVNVEAPIIRTVVGIKPKTLGDLR
;
A
#
# COMPACT_ATOMS: atom_id res chain seq x y z
N MET A 1 -44.56 6.16 -12.28
CA MET A 1 -43.49 7.17 -12.39
C MET A 1 -42.39 6.52 -13.20
N PHE A 2 -42.06 7.07 -14.38
CA PHE A 2 -40.99 6.52 -15.22
C PHE A 2 -39.67 7.09 -14.70
N GLU A 3 -38.80 6.25 -14.13
CA GLU A 3 -37.46 6.63 -13.72
C GLU A 3 -36.47 6.18 -14.79
N LEU A 4 -35.77 7.15 -15.40
CA LEU A 4 -34.65 6.88 -16.29
C LEU A 4 -33.41 6.62 -15.41
N LYS A 5 -32.74 5.49 -15.65
CA LYS A 5 -31.47 5.17 -14.98
C LYS A 5 -30.33 6.06 -15.53
N LYS A 6 -29.14 6.07 -14.93
CA LYS A 6 -27.97 6.75 -15.51
C LYS A 6 -27.62 6.10 -16.87
N GLY A 7 -27.39 6.90 -17.91
CA GLY A 7 -27.00 6.41 -19.24
C GLY A 7 -27.30 7.42 -20.37
N ALA A 8 -26.88 7.07 -21.60
CA ALA A 8 -27.25 7.80 -22.80
C ALA A 8 -28.58 7.25 -23.36
N PHE A 9 -29.54 8.12 -23.63
CA PHE A 9 -30.85 7.75 -24.17
C PHE A 9 -31.10 8.49 -25.48
N VAL A 10 -31.51 7.75 -26.49
CA VAL A 10 -32.03 8.30 -27.74
C VAL A 10 -33.54 8.13 -27.69
N VAL A 11 -34.26 9.25 -27.72
CA VAL A 11 -35.73 9.25 -27.74
C VAL A 11 -36.17 9.91 -29.04
N ASP A 12 -36.91 9.17 -29.86
CA ASP A 12 -37.46 9.66 -31.13
C ASP A 12 -38.99 9.75 -31.07
N GLU A 13 -39.58 10.57 -31.93
CA GLU A 13 -41.04 10.74 -32.11
C GLU A 13 -41.86 11.28 -30.91
N LEU A 14 -41.30 12.10 -30.02
CA LEU A 14 -42.07 12.74 -28.95
C LEU A 14 -43.01 13.84 -29.47
N ARG A 15 -44.30 13.77 -29.11
CA ARG A 15 -45.30 14.84 -29.33
C ARG A 15 -45.90 15.29 -28.00
N ASN A 16 -46.04 16.60 -27.79
CA ASN A 16 -46.60 17.22 -26.58
C ASN A 16 -45.84 16.92 -25.26
N VAL A 17 -44.51 17.06 -25.25
CA VAL A 17 -43.67 16.83 -24.05
C VAL A 17 -42.96 18.12 -23.61
N SER A 18 -42.88 18.34 -22.29
CA SER A 18 -42.10 19.41 -21.66
C SER A 18 -40.91 18.80 -20.92
N ILE A 19 -39.69 19.01 -21.42
CA ILE A 19 -38.45 18.59 -20.78
C ILE A 19 -37.96 19.72 -19.87
N ARG A 20 -37.81 19.45 -18.57
CA ARG A 20 -37.15 20.37 -17.62
C ARG A 20 -35.86 19.73 -17.15
N ILE A 21 -34.73 20.21 -17.68
CA ILE A 21 -33.41 19.80 -17.22
C ILE A 21 -33.14 20.57 -15.93
N GLY A 22 -32.85 19.84 -14.85
CA GLY A 22 -32.46 20.41 -13.56
C GLY A 22 -31.04 21.00 -13.61
N LYS A 23 -30.45 21.26 -12.43
CA LYS A 23 -29.06 21.69 -12.33
C LYS A 23 -28.15 20.60 -12.91
N VAL A 24 -27.44 20.91 -13.98
CA VAL A 24 -26.33 20.08 -14.48
C VAL A 24 -25.20 20.26 -13.48
N VAL A 25 -24.94 19.21 -12.70
CA VAL A 25 -23.77 19.14 -11.84
C VAL A 25 -22.70 18.52 -12.72
N GLU A 26 -21.74 19.33 -13.18
CA GLU A 26 -20.46 18.77 -13.62
C GLU A 26 -19.92 18.01 -12.42
N GLU A 27 -19.62 16.72 -12.57
CA GLU A 27 -18.85 15.99 -11.56
C GLU A 27 -17.56 16.80 -11.42
N GLU A 28 -17.43 17.53 -10.30
CA GLU A 28 -16.21 18.29 -10.00
C GLU A 28 -15.05 17.31 -10.18
N GLU A 29 -14.15 17.60 -11.13
CA GLU A 29 -12.91 16.86 -11.27
C GLU A 29 -12.26 16.88 -9.89
N GLU A 30 -12.28 15.72 -9.20
CA GLU A 30 -11.65 15.61 -7.89
C GLU A 30 -10.21 16.08 -8.04
N VAL A 31 -9.89 17.21 -7.40
CA VAL A 31 -8.55 17.78 -7.43
C VAL A 31 -7.59 16.72 -6.86
N TRP A 32 -6.86 16.08 -7.77
CA TRP A 32 -5.90 15.04 -7.44
C TRP A 32 -4.56 15.67 -7.13
N GLU A 33 -3.98 15.30 -6.00
CA GLU A 33 -2.62 15.73 -5.66
C GLU A 33 -1.63 15.19 -6.70
N GLU A 34 -0.65 16.02 -7.05
CA GLU A 34 0.41 15.59 -7.96
C GLU A 34 1.18 14.40 -7.37
N ALA A 35 1.46 13.40 -8.21
CA ALA A 35 2.23 12.25 -7.78
C ALA A 35 3.63 12.67 -7.29
N GLY A 36 4.04 12.12 -6.15
CA GLY A 36 5.38 12.33 -5.64
C GLY A 36 6.47 11.80 -6.58
N PRO A 37 7.75 12.08 -6.29
CA PRO A 37 8.86 11.75 -7.19
C PRO A 37 9.13 10.25 -7.35
N THR A 38 8.49 9.38 -6.56
CA THR A 38 8.76 7.93 -6.55
C THR A 38 7.49 7.12 -6.28
N PRO A 39 6.51 7.13 -7.21
CA PRO A 39 5.30 6.34 -7.06
C PRO A 39 5.62 4.85 -7.26
N LYS A 40 5.03 3.99 -6.42
CA LYS A 40 5.19 2.53 -6.40
C LYS A 40 6.68 2.12 -6.34
N PRO A 41 7.40 2.49 -5.27
CA PRO A 41 8.84 2.39 -5.25
C PRO A 41 9.35 0.94 -5.30
N GLY A 42 10.39 0.72 -6.09
CA GLY A 42 11.23 -0.47 -6.01
C GLY A 42 12.13 -0.48 -4.77
N ILE A 43 12.72 -1.63 -4.44
CA ILE A 43 13.55 -1.83 -3.23
C ILE A 43 14.71 -0.81 -3.13
N LEU A 44 15.25 -0.35 -4.25
CA LEU A 44 16.41 0.55 -4.27
C LEU A 44 16.06 2.03 -4.40
N GLU A 45 14.81 2.37 -4.70
CA GLU A 45 14.46 3.74 -5.12
C GLU A 45 14.48 4.72 -3.95
N LEU A 46 14.18 4.25 -2.74
CA LEU A 46 14.24 5.06 -1.52
C LEU A 46 15.62 5.05 -0.85
N ARG A 47 16.61 4.33 -1.42
CA ARG A 47 17.93 4.14 -0.79
C ARG A 47 18.66 5.44 -0.45
N LYS A 48 18.49 6.49 -1.27
CA LYS A 48 19.07 7.81 -1.00
C LYS A 48 18.50 8.41 0.29
N TRP A 49 17.20 8.25 0.51
CA TRP A 49 16.52 8.71 1.71
C TRP A 49 16.93 7.86 2.92
N ASP A 50 17.00 6.54 2.75
CA ASP A 50 17.45 5.62 3.81
C ASP A 50 18.85 5.99 4.29
N HIS A 51 19.80 6.21 3.37
CA HIS A 51 21.16 6.63 3.74
C HIS A 51 21.19 7.98 4.47
N LYS A 52 20.35 8.93 4.06
CA LYS A 52 20.24 10.22 4.76
C LYS A 52 19.73 10.04 6.20
N LEU A 53 18.82 9.11 6.43
CA LEU A 53 18.35 8.78 7.78
C LEU A 53 19.44 8.06 8.59
N LEU A 54 20.10 7.07 7.99
CA LEU A 54 21.14 6.26 8.64
C LEU A 54 22.41 7.06 8.95
N GLU A 55 22.71 8.12 8.20
CA GLU A 55 23.80 9.05 8.49
C GLU A 55 23.52 9.85 9.78
N ARG A 56 22.26 10.24 10.01
CA ARG A 56 21.86 10.99 11.22
C ARG A 56 21.60 10.07 12.40
N TYR A 57 20.98 8.92 12.16
CA TYR A 57 20.55 7.95 13.16
C TYR A 57 21.27 6.64 12.90
N GLU A 58 22.55 6.58 13.28
CA GLU A 58 23.33 5.37 13.08
C GLU A 58 22.72 4.21 13.86
N PRO A 59 22.48 3.05 13.23
CA PRO A 59 21.91 1.92 13.93
C PRO A 59 22.88 1.39 14.99
N PHE A 60 22.37 1.29 16.22
CA PHE A 60 23.06 0.60 17.30
C PHE A 60 22.72 -0.89 17.28
N TYR A 61 23.74 -1.72 17.06
CA TYR A 61 23.58 -3.17 17.03
C TYR A 61 23.95 -3.76 18.39
N ALA A 62 22.95 -4.02 19.24
CA ALA A 62 23.09 -4.78 20.47
C ALA A 62 22.68 -6.24 20.24
N PRO A 63 23.62 -7.16 19.91
CA PRO A 63 23.27 -8.54 19.63
C PRO A 63 22.77 -9.25 20.89
N MET A 64 21.59 -9.89 20.82
CA MET A 64 21.15 -10.83 21.87
C MET A 64 21.92 -12.17 21.82
N GLN A 65 22.63 -12.43 20.74
CA GLN A 65 23.38 -13.65 20.49
C GLN A 65 24.48 -13.39 19.46
N ASP A 66 25.65 -14.00 19.59
CA ASP A 66 26.81 -13.71 18.74
C ASP A 66 27.05 -14.78 17.66
N PHE A 67 25.99 -15.44 17.19
CA PHE A 67 26.08 -16.41 16.09
C PHE A 67 25.02 -16.15 15.00
N CYS A 68 25.15 -16.84 13.88
CA CYS A 68 24.17 -16.91 12.79
C CYS A 68 23.92 -18.35 12.38
N ASN A 69 22.64 -18.74 12.29
CA ASN A 69 22.18 -20.10 11.96
C ASN A 69 21.14 -20.13 10.83
N LEU A 70 21.14 -19.13 9.93
CA LEU A 70 20.14 -18.98 8.86
C LEU A 70 20.32 -19.91 7.65
N CYS A 71 21.34 -20.78 7.64
CA CYS A 71 21.57 -21.73 6.55
C CYS A 71 22.31 -22.96 7.06
N THR A 72 22.43 -23.97 6.20
CA THR A 72 23.06 -25.26 6.49
C THR A 72 24.59 -25.19 6.69
N MET A 73 25.24 -24.08 6.34
CA MET A 73 26.66 -23.85 6.60
C MET A 73 26.94 -23.40 8.06
N GLY A 74 25.90 -23.06 8.80
CA GLY A 74 25.99 -22.65 10.20
C GLY A 74 25.82 -23.81 11.19
N PRO A 75 25.76 -23.52 12.51
CA PRO A 75 25.85 -22.18 13.11
C PRO A 75 27.27 -21.59 12.98
N CYS A 76 27.35 -20.34 12.53
CA CYS A 76 28.62 -19.60 12.49
C CYS A 76 28.77 -18.75 13.76
N ASP A 77 29.86 -18.94 14.50
CA ASP A 77 30.28 -18.04 15.58
C ASP A 77 30.80 -16.72 14.99
N LEU A 78 30.15 -15.62 15.35
CA LEU A 78 30.44 -14.25 14.91
C LEU A 78 31.00 -13.38 16.06
N SER A 79 31.27 -13.99 17.23
CA SER A 79 31.89 -13.29 18.36
C SER A 79 33.26 -12.72 17.99
N MET A 80 33.68 -11.67 18.72
CA MET A 80 34.98 -11.02 18.52
C MET A 80 35.26 -10.63 17.06
N ASN A 81 34.22 -10.17 16.35
CA ASN A 81 34.33 -9.71 14.95
C ASN A 81 34.74 -10.82 13.95
N LYS A 82 34.48 -12.09 14.27
CA LYS A 82 34.59 -13.20 13.31
C LYS A 82 33.58 -13.04 12.18
N ARG A 83 33.85 -13.71 11.06
CA ARG A 83 32.95 -13.79 9.91
C ARG A 83 32.40 -15.19 9.75
N GLY A 84 31.15 -15.29 9.30
CA GLY A 84 30.53 -16.57 8.97
C GLY A 84 31.14 -17.19 7.72
N ALA A 85 30.75 -18.44 7.43
CA ALA A 85 31.26 -19.19 6.26
C ALA A 85 31.04 -18.45 4.92
N CYS A 86 30.00 -17.62 4.81
CA CYS A 86 29.72 -16.78 3.64
C CYS A 86 30.37 -15.38 3.68
N GLY A 87 31.18 -15.07 4.70
CA GLY A 87 31.87 -13.79 4.85
C GLY A 87 31.09 -12.68 5.56
N ILE A 88 29.86 -12.94 5.99
CA ILE A 88 29.03 -11.99 6.75
C ILE A 88 29.62 -11.71 8.14
N ASP A 89 29.62 -10.45 8.58
CA ASP A 89 30.00 -10.06 9.93
C ASP A 89 28.80 -10.02 10.89
N LEU A 90 29.07 -9.80 12.18
CA LEU A 90 28.03 -9.72 13.21
C LEU A 90 27.03 -8.58 12.95
N LYS A 91 27.52 -7.37 12.65
CA LYS A 91 26.68 -6.18 12.37
C LYS A 91 25.66 -6.45 11.27
N THR A 92 26.13 -6.97 10.14
CA THR A 92 25.31 -7.29 8.96
C THR A 92 24.36 -8.46 9.24
N ALA A 93 24.81 -9.48 9.98
CA ALA A 93 23.94 -10.59 10.36
C ALA A 93 22.77 -10.13 11.26
N LYS A 94 23.01 -9.19 12.17
CA LYS A 94 21.95 -8.60 13.02
C LYS A 94 21.03 -7.66 12.26
N ALA A 95 21.58 -6.83 11.37
CA ALA A 95 20.76 -6.03 10.45
C ALA A 95 19.77 -6.92 9.67
N ARG A 96 20.27 -8.03 9.11
CA ARG A 96 19.44 -9.00 8.36
C ARG A 96 18.35 -9.63 9.22
N LEU A 97 18.63 -9.98 10.48
CA LEU A 97 17.61 -10.52 11.38
C LEU A 97 16.50 -9.50 11.68
N VAL A 98 16.85 -8.23 11.90
CA VAL A 98 15.86 -7.17 12.10
C VAL A 98 15.02 -6.97 10.83
N THR A 99 15.65 -6.95 9.65
CA THR A 99 14.91 -6.89 8.37
C THR A 99 13.94 -8.07 8.22
N ILE A 100 14.35 -9.29 8.56
CA ILE A 100 13.46 -10.46 8.57
C ILE A 100 12.28 -10.25 9.51
N ALA A 101 12.50 -9.75 10.73
CA ALA A 101 11.42 -9.47 11.68
C ALA A 101 10.43 -8.42 11.13
N CYS A 102 10.91 -7.35 10.50
CA CYS A 102 10.07 -6.37 9.82
C CYS A 102 9.26 -7.02 8.69
N CYS A 103 9.88 -7.87 7.86
CA CYS A 103 9.19 -8.60 6.80
C CYS A 103 8.13 -9.56 7.33
N ILE A 104 8.36 -10.22 8.48
CA ILE A 104 7.34 -11.07 9.12
C ILE A 104 6.12 -10.23 9.52
N GLY A 105 6.34 -9.08 10.16
CA GLY A 105 5.25 -8.17 10.55
C GLY A 105 4.48 -7.63 9.34
N ALA A 106 5.20 -7.21 8.29
CA ALA A 106 4.58 -6.78 7.04
C ALA A 106 3.76 -7.91 6.40
N SER A 107 4.31 -9.12 6.29
CA SER A 107 3.60 -10.28 5.75
C SER A 107 2.34 -10.63 6.55
N ALA A 108 2.38 -10.51 7.88
CA ALA A 108 1.20 -10.78 8.71
C ALA A 108 0.07 -9.78 8.44
N HIS A 109 0.38 -8.48 8.37
CA HIS A 109 -0.62 -7.46 8.06
C HIS A 109 -1.12 -7.55 6.61
N THR A 110 -0.24 -7.85 5.66
CA THR A 110 -0.64 -8.08 4.26
C THR A 110 -1.56 -9.29 4.14
N ALA A 111 -1.26 -10.41 4.81
CA ALA A 111 -2.10 -11.60 4.79
C ALA A 111 -3.48 -11.34 5.40
N HIS A 112 -3.51 -10.61 6.53
CA HIS A 112 -4.76 -10.17 7.15
C HIS A 112 -5.58 -9.29 6.20
N ALA A 113 -4.98 -8.25 5.63
CA ALA A 113 -5.66 -7.35 4.70
C ALA A 113 -6.18 -8.10 3.46
N ARG A 114 -5.35 -8.98 2.86
CA ARG A 114 -5.74 -9.79 1.71
C ARG A 114 -6.96 -10.65 2.01
N HIS A 115 -6.95 -11.38 3.13
CA HIS A 115 -8.06 -12.24 3.50
C HIS A 115 -9.37 -11.46 3.69
N LEU A 116 -9.31 -10.29 4.33
CA LEU A 116 -10.49 -9.43 4.49
C LEU A 116 -10.99 -8.88 3.16
N VAL A 117 -10.11 -8.36 2.31
CA VAL A 117 -10.50 -7.80 1.01
C VAL A 117 -11.12 -8.88 0.13
N ASP A 118 -10.50 -10.05 0.03
CA ASP A 118 -11.05 -11.17 -0.75
C ASP A 118 -12.44 -11.57 -0.23
N HIS A 119 -12.59 -11.74 1.09
CA HIS A 119 -13.88 -12.10 1.69
C HIS A 119 -14.96 -11.02 1.48
N LEU A 120 -14.63 -9.74 1.66
CA LEU A 120 -15.58 -8.65 1.44
C LEU A 120 -16.00 -8.54 -0.03
N ILE A 121 -15.08 -8.80 -0.97
CA ILE A 121 -15.40 -8.86 -2.41
C ILE A 121 -16.34 -10.04 -2.70
N GLU A 122 -16.14 -11.20 -2.08
CA GLU A 122 -17.05 -12.35 -2.23
C GLU A 122 -18.47 -12.03 -1.73
N GLU A 123 -18.58 -11.33 -0.60
CA GLU A 123 -19.88 -11.01 0.01
C GLU A 123 -20.60 -9.83 -0.65
N PHE A 124 -19.87 -8.79 -1.06
CA PHE A 124 -20.44 -7.50 -1.47
C PHE A 124 -20.14 -7.12 -2.94
N GLY A 125 -19.20 -7.80 -3.59
CA GLY A 125 -18.76 -7.52 -4.96
C GLY A 125 -17.60 -6.51 -5.05
N GLU A 126 -16.86 -6.54 -6.16
CA GLU A 126 -15.70 -5.65 -6.41
C GLU A 126 -16.10 -4.16 -6.47
N ASP A 127 -17.32 -3.86 -6.94
CA ASP A 127 -17.83 -2.49 -7.10
C ASP A 127 -18.36 -1.86 -5.80
N PHE A 128 -18.30 -2.58 -4.67
CA PHE A 128 -18.80 -2.06 -3.40
C PHE A 128 -17.98 -0.83 -2.95
N PRO A 129 -18.61 0.31 -2.65
CA PRO A 129 -17.91 1.56 -2.36
C PRO A 129 -17.21 1.53 -0.99
N ILE A 130 -16.04 2.15 -0.91
CA ILE A 130 -15.35 2.44 0.35
C ILE A 130 -15.93 3.75 0.91
N ASP A 131 -16.60 3.65 2.07
CA ASP A 131 -17.14 4.81 2.80
C ASP A 131 -16.50 4.87 4.20
N LEU A 132 -15.67 5.89 4.43
CA LEU A 132 -15.02 6.16 5.72
C LEU A 132 -15.72 7.26 6.52
N GLY A 133 -16.88 7.73 6.07
CA GLY A 133 -17.63 8.85 6.64
C GLY A 133 -17.25 10.22 6.08
N GLY A 134 -18.14 11.20 6.27
CA GLY A 134 -18.03 12.54 5.69
C GLY A 134 -16.96 13.45 6.29
N ASP A 135 -16.35 13.07 7.41
CA ASP A 135 -15.29 13.84 8.07
C ASP A 135 -13.87 13.41 7.63
N VAL A 136 -13.77 12.54 6.61
CA VAL A 136 -12.50 12.02 6.08
C VAL A 136 -12.21 12.63 4.72
N ASN A 137 -11.27 13.59 4.70
CA ASN A 137 -10.83 14.25 3.46
C ASN A 137 -9.78 13.45 2.67
N VAL A 138 -9.04 12.55 3.34
CA VAL A 138 -7.99 11.72 2.74
C VAL A 138 -8.16 10.28 3.21
N GLU A 139 -8.79 9.47 2.37
CA GLU A 139 -9.29 8.15 2.70
C GLU A 139 -8.19 7.08 2.82
N ALA A 140 -7.16 7.17 1.98
CA ALA A 140 -6.10 6.16 1.93
C ALA A 140 -4.70 6.80 1.81
N PRO A 141 -4.26 7.63 2.77
CA PRO A 141 -3.05 8.46 2.64
C PRO A 141 -1.80 7.67 2.27
N ILE A 142 -1.63 6.47 2.85
CA ILE A 142 -0.47 5.61 2.59
C ILE A 142 -0.54 5.01 1.18
N ILE A 143 -1.71 4.52 0.74
CA ILE A 143 -1.90 3.94 -0.59
C ILE A 143 -1.71 5.03 -1.65
N ARG A 144 -2.30 6.21 -1.45
CA ARG A 144 -2.15 7.37 -2.32
C ARG A 144 -0.68 7.77 -2.46
N THR A 145 0.05 7.86 -1.35
CA THR A 145 1.46 8.28 -1.34
C THR A 145 2.38 7.22 -1.96
N VAL A 146 2.21 5.96 -1.57
CA VAL A 146 3.16 4.88 -1.92
C VAL A 146 2.83 4.27 -3.26
N VAL A 147 1.55 4.05 -3.59
CA VAL A 147 1.11 3.35 -4.81
C VAL A 147 0.63 4.33 -5.88
N GLY A 148 0.15 5.52 -5.49
CA GLY A 148 -0.32 6.53 -6.43
C GLY A 148 -1.75 6.32 -6.92
N ILE A 149 -2.58 5.59 -6.17
CA ILE A 149 -3.99 5.32 -6.51
C ILE A 149 -4.95 5.89 -5.47
N LYS A 150 -6.17 6.24 -5.90
CA LYS A 150 -7.30 6.64 -5.05
C LYS A 150 -8.34 5.52 -5.00
N PRO A 151 -8.31 4.62 -4.02
CA PRO A 151 -9.27 3.54 -3.98
C PRO A 151 -10.67 4.08 -3.66
N LYS A 152 -11.65 3.74 -4.50
CA LYS A 152 -13.07 4.10 -4.35
C LYS A 152 -13.93 2.87 -4.07
N THR A 153 -13.52 1.70 -4.53
CA THR A 153 -14.23 0.44 -4.32
C THR A 153 -13.33 -0.63 -3.70
N LEU A 154 -13.91 -1.73 -3.23
CA LEU A 154 -13.15 -2.88 -2.73
C LEU A 154 -12.21 -3.46 -3.79
N GLY A 155 -12.61 -3.46 -5.07
CA GLY A 155 -11.78 -3.94 -6.18
C GLY A 155 -10.50 -3.14 -6.38
N ASP A 156 -10.50 -1.83 -6.07
CA ASP A 156 -9.31 -0.97 -6.17
C ASP A 156 -8.21 -1.34 -5.15
N LEU A 157 -8.53 -2.10 -4.11
CA LEU A 157 -7.60 -2.51 -3.05
C LEU A 157 -6.82 -3.81 -3.38
N ARG A 158 -7.09 -4.44 -4.53
CA ARG A 158 -6.56 -5.76 -4.89
C ARG A 158 -5.12 -5.73 -5.43
#